data_AF-A0A832QZ57-F1
#
_entry.id   AF-A0A832QZ57-F1
#
_cell.length_a   1.000
_cell.length_b   1.000
_cell.length_c   1.000
_cell.angle_alpha   90.00
_cell.angle_beta   90.00
_cell.angle_gamma   90.00
#
_symmetry.space_group_name_H-M   'P 1'
#
loop_
_entity.id
_entity.type
_entity.pdbx_description
1 polymer ?
#
loop_
_entity_poly.entity_id
_entity_poly.type
_entity_poly.pdbx_seq_one_letter_code
_entity_poly.pdbx_strand_id
1 'polypeptide(L)' 'PPASVTVVAPDCATADAWASALMVLGAERGAALARRLGLDALFLLREGGAIRAQPVGRLFGAG' A
#
# COMPACT_ATOMS: atom_id res chain seq x y z
N PRO A 1 2.91 -7.53 -9.69
CA PRO A 1 1.92 -7.31 -8.61
C PRO A 1 2.66 -7.19 -7.26
N PRO A 2 2.11 -6.47 -6.27
CA PRO A 2 2.67 -6.44 -4.92
C PRO A 2 2.68 -7.85 -4.33
N ALA A 3 3.69 -8.16 -3.52
CA ALA A 3 3.74 -9.36 -2.72
C ALA A 3 2.76 -9.29 -1.53
N SER A 4 2.58 -8.09 -0.97
CA SER A 4 1.53 -7.77 -0.02
C SER A 4 1.23 -6.26 -0.05
N VAL A 5 0.06 -5.90 0.47
CA VAL A 5 -0.30 -4.52 0.79
C VAL A 5 -0.86 -4.50 2.21
N THR A 6 -0.36 -3.58 3.02
CA THR A 6 -0.92 -3.25 4.33
C THR A 6 -1.58 -1.87 4.23
N VAL A 7 -2.79 -1.72 4.76
CA VAL A 7 -3.50 -0.45 4.85
C VAL A 7 -3.89 -0.21 6.30
N VAL A 8 -3.67 1.02 6.78
CA VAL A 8 -4.17 1.47 8.08
C VAL A 8 -5.35 2.42 7.85
N ALA A 9 -6.48 2.11 8.46
CA ALA A 9 -7.71 2.90 8.38
C ALA A 9 -8.45 2.86 9.74
N PRO A 10 -9.43 3.75 9.98
CA PRO A 10 -10.19 3.79 11.23
C PRO A 10 -10.98 2.51 11.54
N ASP A 11 -11.30 1.72 10.52
CA ASP A 11 -12.02 0.45 10.65
C ASP A 11 -11.48 -0.63 9.70
N CYS A 12 -11.67 -1.89 10.10
CA CYS A 12 -11.12 -3.02 9.36
C CYS A 12 -11.77 -3.22 7.98
N ALA A 13 -13.05 -2.86 7.80
CA ALA A 13 -13.73 -3.05 6.52
C ALA A 13 -13.15 -2.10 5.46
N THR A 14 -12.92 -0.84 5.82
CA THR A 14 -12.24 0.15 4.98
C THR A 14 -10.81 -0.28 4.66
N ALA A 15 -10.05 -0.77 5.65
CA ALA A 15 -8.68 -1.26 5.43
C ALA A 15 -8.64 -2.45 4.46
N ASP A 16 -9.53 -3.43 4.64
CA ASP A 16 -9.62 -4.63 3.81
C ASP A 16 -10.03 -4.32 2.35
N ALA A 17 -11.03 -3.45 2.19
CA ALA A 17 -11.49 -3.00 0.88
C ALA A 17 -10.36 -2.32 0.10
N TRP A 18 -9.61 -1.41 0.74
CA TRP A 18 -8.48 -0.75 0.10
C TRP A 18 -7.31 -1.70 -0.13
N ALA A 19 -6.97 -2.59 0.81
CA ALA A 19 -5.89 -3.56 0.61
C ALA A 19 -6.15 -4.43 -0.62
N SER A 20 -7.38 -4.92 -0.78
CA SER A 20 -7.83 -5.68 -1.95
C SER A 20 -7.73 -4.85 -3.25
N ALA A 21 -8.26 -3.62 -3.25
CA ALA A 21 -8.21 -2.75 -4.42
C ALA A 21 -6.77 -2.40 -4.83
N LEU A 22 -5.90 -2.12 -3.86
CA LEU A 22 -4.50 -1.76 -4.10
C LEU A 22 -3.65 -2.96 -4.55
N MET A 23 -3.96 -4.17 -4.07
CA MET A 23 -3.38 -5.41 -4.62
C MET A 23 -3.70 -5.58 -6.10
N VAL A 24 -4.95 -5.30 -6.51
CA VAL A 24 -5.40 -5.39 -7.91
C VAL A 24 -4.76 -4.30 -8.78
N LEU A 25 -4.73 -3.05 -8.32
CA LEU A 25 -4.16 -1.92 -9.07
C LEU A 25 -2.64 -2.03 -9.25
N GLY A 26 -1.97 -2.72 -8.33
CA GLY A 26 -0.52 -2.86 -8.30
C GLY A 26 0.19 -1.67 -7.65
N ALA A 27 1.50 -1.83 -7.36
CA ALA A 27 2.21 -0.89 -6.50
C ALA A 27 2.36 0.52 -7.07
N GLU A 28 2.55 0.68 -8.38
CA GLU A 28 2.72 2.00 -8.99
C GLU A 28 1.41 2.80 -8.97
N ARG A 29 0.37 2.27 -9.64
CA ARG A 29 -0.95 2.90 -9.71
C ARG A 29 -1.62 2.97 -8.34
N GLY A 30 -1.48 1.91 -7.54
CA GLY A 30 -1.99 1.84 -6.17
C GLY A 30 -1.36 2.88 -5.26
N ALA A 31 -0.03 3.05 -5.27
CA ALA A 31 0.61 4.07 -4.45
C ALA A 31 0.26 5.49 -4.90
N ALA A 32 0.13 5.73 -6.21
CA ALA A 32 -0.34 7.02 -6.71
C ALA A 32 -1.78 7.33 -6.24
N LEU A 33 -2.68 6.35 -6.30
CA LEU A 33 -4.05 6.49 -5.79
C LEU A 33 -4.07 6.71 -4.27
N ALA A 34 -3.32 5.91 -3.51
CA ALA A 34 -3.24 6.02 -2.06
C ALA A 34 -2.74 7.39 -1.62
N ARG A 35 -1.71 7.96 -2.30
CA ARG A 35 -1.26 9.34 -2.06
C ARG A 35 -2.37 10.36 -2.31
N ARG A 36 -3.09 10.23 -3.43
CA ARG A 36 -4.19 11.15 -3.78
C ARG A 36 -5.33 11.11 -2.77
N LEU A 37 -5.60 9.94 -2.20
CA LEU A 37 -6.66 9.73 -1.21
C LEU A 37 -6.20 9.98 0.24
N GLY A 38 -4.92 10.27 0.46
CA GLY A 38 -4.36 10.47 1.81
C GLY A 38 -4.36 9.20 2.67
N LEU A 39 -4.26 8.02 2.07
CA LEU A 39 -4.21 6.74 2.78
C LEU A 39 -2.81 6.45 3.32
N ASP A 40 -2.75 5.78 4.46
CA ASP A 40 -1.55 5.12 4.97
C ASP A 40 -1.49 3.69 4.44
N ALA A 41 -0.56 3.41 3.54
CA ALA A 41 -0.40 2.11 2.92
C ALA A 41 1.08 1.71 2.75
N LEU A 42 1.37 0.43 2.95
CA LEU A 42 2.69 -0.16 2.71
C LEU A 42 2.58 -1.25 1.65
N PHE A 43 3.24 -1.04 0.52
CA PHE A 43 3.39 -2.05 -0.52
C PHE A 43 4.72 -2.78 -0.30
N LEU A 44 4.69 -4.11 -0.28
CA LEU A 44 5.90 -4.93 -0.34
C LEU A 44 6.01 -5.57 -1.72
N LEU A 45 7.17 -5.48 -2.34
CA LEU A 45 7.45 -5.97 -3.69
C LEU A 45 8.57 -7.00 -3.63
N ARG A 46 8.43 -8.08 -4.40
CA ARG A 46 9.52 -9.04 -4.64
C ARG A 46 10.36 -8.54 -5.82
N GLU A 47 11.62 -8.24 -5.57
CA GLU A 47 12.58 -7.78 -6.59
C GLU A 47 13.89 -8.55 -6.40
N GLY A 48 14.29 -9.35 -7.39
CA GLY A 48 15.59 -10.03 -7.39
C GLY A 48 15.84 -10.97 -6.18
N GLY A 49 14.80 -11.58 -5.62
CA GLY A 49 14.90 -12.41 -4.40
C GLY A 49 14.90 -11.62 -3.09
N ALA A 50 14.90 -10.29 -3.15
CA ALA A 50 14.72 -9.41 -2.00
C ALA A 50 13.28 -8.89 -1.91
N ILE A 51 12.96 -8.31 -0.74
CA ILE A 51 11.73 -7.56 -0.52
C ILE A 51 12.06 -6.07 -0.52
N ARG A 52 11.42 -5.30 -1.40
CA ARG A 52 11.47 -3.84 -1.40
C ARG A 52 10.17 -3.28 -0.81
N ALA A 53 10.31 -2.36 0.13
CA ALA A 53 9.19 -1.59 0.66
C ALA A 53 8.91 -0.35 -0.20
N GLN A 54 7.63 -0.04 -0.38
CA GLN A 54 7.17 1.21 -0.98
C GLN A 54 6.08 1.80 -0.06
N PRO A 55 6.47 2.69 0.86
CA PRO A 55 5.54 3.31 1.80
C PRO A 55 4.76 4.47 1.17
N VAL A 56 3.55 4.68 1.69
CA VAL A 56 2.65 5.79 1.37
C VAL A 56 1.98 6.29 2.66
N GLY A 57 1.79 7.60 2.75
CA GLY A 57 1.18 8.24 3.91
C GLY A 57 2.19 8.59 5.00
N ARG A 58 1.70 9.10 6.11
CA ARG A 58 2.51 9.59 7.23
C ARG A 58 2.98 8.46 8.13
N LEU A 59 2.19 7.40 8.27
CA LEU A 59 2.48 6.30 9.17
C LEU A 59 3.65 5.44 8.65
N PHE A 60 3.76 5.30 7.33
CA PHE A 60 4.81 4.51 6.69
C PHE A 60 5.88 5.37 6.00
N GLY A 61 5.59 6.63 5.69
CA GLY A 61 6.58 7.55 5.14
C GLY A 61 7.72 7.77 6.15
N ALA A 62 8.96 7.82 5.66
CA ALA A 62 10.06 8.27 6.49
C ALA A 62 9.76 9.70 6.96
N GLY A 63 9.80 9.92 8.27
CA GLY A 63 9.79 11.27 8.86
C GLY A 63 10.99 12.09 8.43
#